data_AF-A0A7V0Z640-F1
#
_entry.id   AF-A0A7V0Z640-F1
#
_cell.length_a   1.000
_cell.length_b   1.000
_cell.length_c   1.000
_cell.angle_alpha   90.00
_cell.angle_beta   90.00
_cell.angle_gamma   90.00
#
_symmetry.space_group_name_H-M   'P 1'
#
loop_
_entity.id
_entity.type
_entity.pdbx_description
1 polymer ?
#
loop_
_entity_poly.entity_id
_entity_poly.type
_entity_poly.pdbx_seq_one_letter_code
_entity_poly.pdbx_strand_id
1 'polypeptide(L)'
;MRKFFTHSIYELIEMLGAQDIDFKKIENASKLDKYYILTRYPNGLPGGVSSRFFKDPKETEEAMQLAKMVIELVREKLGVGDVR
;
A
#
# COMPACT_ATOMS: atom_id res chain seq x y z
N MET A 1 23.05 -6.19 -3.48
CA MET A 1 21.58 -6.01 -3.56
C MET A 1 21.07 -5.71 -2.14
N ARG A 2 20.48 -4.53 -1.91
CA ARG A 2 19.90 -4.19 -0.60
C ARG A 2 18.66 -5.06 -0.38
N LYS A 3 18.60 -5.77 0.74
CA LYS A 3 17.41 -6.55 1.12
C LYS A 3 16.51 -5.65 1.96
N PHE A 4 15.23 -5.60 1.62
CA PHE A 4 14.20 -4.93 2.42
C PHE A 4 13.48 -6.01 3.23
N PHE A 5 13.41 -5.83 4.54
CA PHE A 5 12.75 -6.77 5.46
C PHE A 5 11.46 -6.17 6.03
N THR A 6 10.80 -5.31 5.25
CA THR A 6 9.60 -4.61 5.66
C THR A 6 8.45 -4.88 4.71
N HIS A 7 7.25 -4.86 5.27
CA HIS A 7 5.99 -4.82 4.53
C HIS A 7 5.29 -3.46 4.69
N SER A 8 5.90 -2.52 5.41
CA SER A 8 5.34 -1.19 5.62
C SER A 8 5.59 -0.33 4.39
N ILE A 9 4.51 0.09 3.76
CA ILE A 9 4.49 1.09 2.69
C ILE A 9 4.97 2.43 3.22
N TYR A 10 4.65 2.78 4.47
CA TYR A 10 5.22 3.97 5.12
C TYR A 10 6.75 3.95 5.10
N GLU A 11 7.37 2.88 5.60
CA GLU A 11 8.84 2.77 5.63
C GLU A 11 9.44 2.82 4.22
N LEU A 12 8.81 2.14 3.24
CA LEU A 12 9.27 2.18 1.86
C LEU A 12 9.18 3.58 1.25
N ILE A 13 8.10 4.32 1.52
CA ILE A 13 7.92 5.71 1.07
C ILE A 13 8.96 6.62 1.72
N GLU A 14 9.24 6.49 3.02
CA GLU A 14 10.27 7.30 3.68
C GLU A 14 11.65 7.06 3.07
N MET A 15 11.99 5.78 2.85
CA MET A 15 13.29 5.39 2.30
C MET A 15 13.49 5.84 0.86
N LEU A 16 12.44 5.83 0.05
CA LEU A 16 12.47 6.32 -1.33
C LEU A 16 12.37 7.84 -1.39
N GLY A 17 11.57 8.46 -0.53
CA GLY A 17 11.42 9.90 -0.38
C GLY A 17 12.71 10.62 -0.01
N ALA A 18 13.62 9.95 0.69
CA ALA A 18 14.97 10.44 0.97
C ALA A 18 15.87 10.53 -0.28
N GLN A 19 15.54 9.80 -1.35
CA GLN A 19 16.28 9.75 -2.61
C GLN A 19 15.56 10.50 -3.74
N ASP A 20 14.23 10.47 -3.74
CA ASP A 20 13.35 11.07 -4.74
C ASP A 20 12.09 11.62 -4.07
N ILE A 21 11.98 12.95 -4.03
CA ILE A 21 10.92 13.66 -3.31
C ILE A 21 9.51 13.36 -3.85
N ASP A 22 9.38 12.86 -5.08
CA ASP A 22 8.06 12.55 -5.64
C ASP A 22 7.34 11.44 -4.86
N PHE A 23 8.07 10.55 -4.19
CA PHE A 23 7.47 9.53 -3.33
C PHE A 23 6.71 10.15 -2.14
N LYS A 24 7.00 11.40 -1.76
CA LYS A 24 6.25 12.11 -0.73
C LYS A 24 4.82 12.46 -1.16
N LYS A 25 4.54 12.50 -2.48
CA LYS A 25 3.18 12.75 -3.02
C LYS A 25 2.20 11.63 -2.70
N ILE A 26 2.69 10.42 -2.38
CA ILE A 26 1.88 9.23 -2.11
C ILE A 26 1.94 8.79 -0.64
N GLU A 27 2.34 9.66 0.30
CA GLU A 27 2.41 9.34 1.74
C GLU A 27 1.11 8.77 2.30
N ASN A 28 -0.05 9.18 1.76
CA ASN A 28 -1.36 8.67 2.15
C ASN A 28 -1.56 7.17 1.85
N ALA A 29 -0.77 6.57 0.95
CA ALA A 29 -0.80 5.15 0.65
C ALA A 29 -0.31 4.28 1.83
N SER A 30 0.38 4.87 2.82
CA SER A 30 0.70 4.20 4.10
C SER A 30 -0.53 3.63 4.82
N LYS A 31 -1.73 4.18 4.56
CA LYS A 31 -3.00 3.61 5.06
C LYS A 31 -3.20 2.14 4.67
N LEU A 32 -2.59 1.68 3.58
CA LEU A 32 -2.68 0.29 3.13
C LEU A 32 -1.98 -0.69 4.08
N ASP A 33 -1.07 -0.23 4.95
CA ASP A 33 -0.35 -1.07 5.92
C ASP A 33 -1.32 -1.83 6.85
N LYS A 34 -2.47 -1.21 7.20
CA LYS A 34 -3.48 -1.86 8.04
C LYS A 34 -4.05 -3.13 7.41
N TYR A 35 -4.06 -3.21 6.08
CA TYR A 35 -4.61 -4.36 5.37
C TYR A 35 -3.64 -5.54 5.30
N TYR A 36 -2.34 -5.35 5.56
CA TYR A 36 -1.35 -6.43 5.40
C TYR A 36 -1.63 -7.64 6.31
N ILE A 37 -1.91 -7.42 7.60
CA ILE A 37 -2.21 -8.52 8.53
C ILE A 37 -3.72 -8.77 8.61
N LEU A 38 -4.52 -7.72 8.80
CA LEU A 38 -5.92 -7.85 9.22
C LEU A 38 -6.82 -8.52 8.18
N THR A 39 -6.50 -8.41 6.89
CA THR A 39 -7.28 -9.04 5.82
C THR A 39 -7.04 -10.54 5.69
N ARG A 40 -5.95 -11.06 6.26
CA ARG A 40 -5.51 -12.46 6.10
C ARG A 40 -5.57 -13.26 7.39
N TYR A 41 -5.24 -12.63 8.51
CA TYR A 41 -5.10 -13.33 9.79
C TYR A 41 -6.21 -12.91 10.75
N PRO A 42 -7.17 -13.80 11.03
CA PRO A 42 -8.34 -13.49 11.84
C PRO A 42 -8.04 -13.21 13.31
N ASN A 43 -6.88 -13.65 13.80
CA ASN A 43 -6.40 -13.37 15.16
C ASN A 43 -6.17 -11.88 15.42
N GLY A 44 -6.10 -11.04 14.39
CA GLY A 44 -6.03 -9.58 14.53
C GLY A 44 -7.38 -8.90 14.75
N LEU A 45 -8.50 -9.63 14.72
CA LEU A 45 -9.86 -9.06 14.77
C LEU A 45 -10.77 -9.84 15.74
N PRO A 46 -11.67 -9.17 16.48
CA PRO A 46 -12.65 -9.86 17.32
C PRO A 46 -13.50 -10.86 16.52
N GLY A 47 -13.81 -12.03 17.06
CA GLY A 47 -14.70 -12.98 16.36
C GLY A 47 -14.10 -13.71 15.14
N GLY A 48 -12.82 -13.50 14.82
CA GLY A 48 -12.02 -14.49 14.09
C GLY A 48 -12.35 -14.70 12.60
N VAL A 49 -12.99 -13.73 11.92
CA VAL A 49 -13.21 -13.81 10.46
C VAL A 49 -12.97 -12.46 9.80
N SER A 50 -11.81 -12.30 9.15
CA SER A 50 -11.38 -11.04 8.52
C SER A 50 -12.37 -10.48 7.49
N SER A 51 -12.98 -11.34 6.66
CA SER A 51 -13.97 -10.91 5.65
C SER A 51 -15.24 -10.32 6.24
N ARG A 52 -15.48 -10.44 7.55
CA ARG A 52 -16.62 -9.80 8.23
C ARG A 52 -16.36 -8.34 8.61
N PHE A 53 -15.10 -7.90 8.62
CA PHE A 53 -14.71 -6.56 9.05
C PHE A 53 -14.56 -5.57 7.89
N PHE A 54 -14.07 -6.04 6.75
CA PHE A 54 -13.88 -5.22 5.55
C PHE A 54 -15.08 -5.36 4.60
N LYS A 55 -16.18 -4.68 4.94
CA LYS A 55 -17.44 -4.74 4.17
C LYS A 55 -17.81 -3.43 3.51
N ASP A 56 -17.17 -2.32 3.86
CA ASP A 56 -17.49 -1.02 3.31
C ASP A 56 -16.94 -0.91 1.88
N PRO A 57 -17.79 -0.77 0.84
CA PRO A 57 -17.31 -0.60 -0.52
C PRO A 57 -16.47 0.66 -0.70
N LYS A 58 -16.69 1.71 0.10
CA LYS A 58 -15.87 2.93 0.06
C LYS A 58 -14.46 2.69 0.56
N GLU A 59 -14.31 1.85 1.59
CA GLU A 59 -13.00 1.44 2.10
C GLU A 59 -12.21 0.68 1.02
N THR A 60 -12.88 -0.23 0.30
CA THR A 60 -12.30 -0.96 -0.83
C THR A 60 -11.89 -0.02 -1.96
N GLU A 61 -12.76 0.92 -2.35
CA GLU A 61 -12.48 1.89 -3.41
C GLU A 61 -11.29 2.79 -3.04
N GLU A 62 -11.27 3.34 -1.81
CA GLU A 62 -10.13 4.13 -1.33
C GLU A 62 -8.83 3.31 -1.37
N ALA A 63 -8.86 2.05 -0.92
CA ALA A 63 -7.69 1.18 -0.97
C ALA A 63 -7.21 0.93 -2.41
N MET A 64 -8.13 0.74 -3.36
CA MET A 64 -7.80 0.57 -4.77
C MET A 64 -7.15 1.83 -5.37
N GLN A 65 -7.68 3.01 -5.07
CA GLN A 65 -7.12 4.27 -5.56
C GLN A 65 -5.73 4.53 -4.96
N LEU A 66 -5.54 4.28 -3.66
CA LEU A 66 -4.22 4.37 -3.02
C LEU A 66 -3.20 3.43 -3.68
N ALA A 67 -3.58 2.17 -3.92
CA ALA A 67 -2.70 1.21 -4.56
C ALA A 67 -2.36 1.62 -6.00
N LYS A 68 -3.35 2.14 -6.74
CA LYS A 68 -3.17 2.64 -8.11
C LYS A 68 -2.15 3.78 -8.15
N MET A 69 -2.26 4.78 -7.27
CA MET A 69 -1.30 5.89 -7.21
C MET A 69 0.14 5.42 -6.99
N VAL A 70 0.35 4.42 -6.11
CA VAL A 70 1.68 3.84 -5.89
C VAL A 70 2.22 3.19 -7.16
N ILE A 71 1.41 2.36 -7.83
CA ILE A 71 1.83 1.65 -9.05
C ILE A 71 2.12 2.62 -10.19
N GLU A 72 1.29 3.64 -10.37
CA GLU A 72 1.47 4.66 -11.42
C GLU A 72 2.76 5.45 -11.20
N LEU A 73 3.03 5.92 -9.98
CA LEU A 73 4.28 6.61 -9.67
C LEU A 73 5.50 5.70 -9.92
N VAL A 74 5.45 4.44 -9.48
CA VAL A 74 6.54 3.49 -9.69
C VAL A 74 6.75 3.21 -11.19
N ARG A 75 5.68 3.06 -11.97
CA ARG A 75 5.77 2.91 -13.44
C ARG A 75 6.45 4.09 -14.10
N GLU A 76 6.07 5.32 -13.71
CA GLU A 76 6.69 6.55 -14.18
C GLU A 76 8.19 6.55 -13.88
N LYS A 77 8.58 6.25 -12.64
CA LYS A 77 10.00 6.20 -12.22
C LYS A 77 10.81 5.11 -12.90
N LEU A 78 10.19 4.00 -13.28
CA LEU A 78 10.84 2.93 -14.04
C LEU A 78 10.88 3.19 -15.55
N GLY A 79 10.20 4.23 -16.05
CA GLY A 79 10.09 4.50 -17.49
C GLY A 79 9.32 3.42 -18.25
N VAL A 80 8.47 2.64 -17.57
CA VAL A 80 7.66 1.58 -18.19
C VAL A 80 6.31 2.15 -18.58
N GLY A 81 6.10 2.40 -19.87
CA GLY A 81 4.81 2.82 -20.42
C GLY A 81 3.75 1.72 -20.27
N ASP A 82 2.48 2.11 -20.20
CA ASP A 82 1.33 1.21 -19.98
C ASP A 82 1.38 -0.02 -20.88
N VAL A 83 1.60 -1.18 -20.27
CA VAL A 83 1.30 -2.47 -20.89
C VAL A 83 -0.20 -2.63 -20.79
N ARG A 84 -0.89 -2.27 -21.89
CA ARG A 84 -2.31 -2.51 -22.12
C ARG A 84 -2.67 -3.98 -21.97
#